data_AF-A0A897MU19-F1
#
_entry.id   AF-A0A897MU19-F1
#
_cell.length_a   1.000
_cell.length_b   1.000
_cell.length_c   1.000
_cell.angle_alpha   90.00
_cell.angle_beta   90.00
_cell.angle_gamma   90.00
#
_symmetry.space_group_name_H-M   'P 1'
#
loop_
_entity.id
_entity.type
_entity.pdbx_description
1 polymer ?
#
loop_
_entity_poly.entity_id
_entity_poly.type
_entity_poly.pdbx_seq_one_letter_code
_entity_poly.pdbx_strand_id
1 'polypeptide(L)'
;MSTKQNSVDNASLEDRLYTVKYEDPGESHLDVKVPGICEERCRTDDCVDVCPADVWREGEDGVPHIAYENCLECSSCRFACPHNNVVWTYPENGSGVTYSYG
;
A
#
# COMPACT_ATOMS: atom_id res chain seq x y z
N MET A 1 39.49 9.83 1.90
CA MET A 1 38.35 9.75 2.85
C MET A 1 37.26 9.00 2.12
N SER A 2 37.12 7.71 2.38
CA SER A 2 36.18 6.85 1.66
C SER A 2 34.79 7.09 2.26
N THR A 3 33.91 7.72 1.51
CA THR A 3 32.50 7.86 1.86
C THR A 3 31.94 6.46 2.04
N LYS A 4 31.51 6.11 3.26
CA LYS A 4 30.72 4.90 3.49
C LYS A 4 29.39 5.13 2.78
N GLN A 5 29.20 4.52 1.61
CA GLN A 5 27.89 4.44 1.00
C GLN A 5 27.00 3.65 1.98
N ASN A 6 25.93 4.25 2.48
CA ASN A 6 25.03 3.59 3.43
C ASN A 6 24.29 2.45 2.72
N SER A 7 24.13 1.29 3.36
CA SER A 7 23.47 0.13 2.75
C SER A 7 21.99 0.37 2.42
N VAL A 8 21.41 1.47 2.90
CA VAL A 8 20.03 1.90 2.66
C VAL A 8 19.82 2.36 1.21
N ASP A 9 20.86 2.88 0.55
CA ASP A 9 20.75 3.49 -0.79
C ASP A 9 20.49 2.47 -1.91
N ASN A 10 20.69 1.17 -1.65
CA ASN A 10 20.53 0.08 -2.63
C ASN A 10 19.56 -1.03 -2.16
N ALA A 11 18.81 -0.82 -1.08
CA ALA A 11 17.87 -1.82 -0.56
C ALA A 11 16.63 -1.93 -1.44
N SER A 12 16.10 -3.15 -1.65
CA SER A 12 14.83 -3.34 -2.34
C SER A 12 13.66 -2.74 -1.52
N LEU A 13 12.48 -2.62 -2.13
CA LEU A 13 11.28 -2.24 -1.38
C LEU A 13 11.00 -3.26 -0.26
N GLU A 14 11.13 -4.55 -0.54
CA GLU A 14 10.89 -5.62 0.45
C GLU A 14 11.91 -5.55 1.58
N ASP A 15 13.18 -5.30 1.29
CA ASP A 15 14.22 -5.10 2.31
C ASP A 15 13.85 -3.96 3.28
N ARG A 16 13.28 -2.88 2.75
CA ARG A 16 12.84 -1.73 3.55
C ARG A 16 11.60 -2.07 4.38
N LEU A 17 10.60 -2.70 3.78
CA LEU A 17 9.38 -3.12 4.48
C LEU A 17 9.66 -4.15 5.57
N TYR A 18 10.66 -5.01 5.40
CA TYR A 18 11.10 -5.98 6.41
C TYR A 18 11.60 -5.31 7.72
N THR A 19 12.04 -4.06 7.66
CA THR A 19 12.45 -3.31 8.85
C THR A 19 11.27 -2.74 9.65
N VAL A 20 10.07 -2.74 9.08
CA VAL A 20 8.85 -2.25 9.70
C VAL A 20 8.13 -3.42 10.36
N LYS A 21 7.75 -3.27 11.62
CA LYS A 21 6.96 -4.28 12.30
C LYS A 21 5.52 -4.22 11.79
N TYR A 22 5.01 -5.37 11.36
CA TYR A 22 3.62 -5.54 10.93
C TYR A 22 3.02 -6.80 11.58
N GLU A 23 1.77 -6.71 12.00
CA GLU A 23 0.97 -7.83 12.51
C GLU A 23 -0.24 -8.00 11.60
N ASP A 24 -0.44 -9.19 11.02
CA ASP A 24 -1.52 -9.44 10.07
C ASP A 24 -2.89 -9.46 10.78
N PRO A 25 -3.84 -8.56 10.42
CA PRO A 25 -5.21 -8.63 10.93
C PRO A 25 -5.98 -9.90 10.52
N GLY A 26 -5.52 -10.63 9.50
CA GLY A 26 -6.19 -11.80 8.92
C GLY A 26 -7.28 -11.47 7.90
N GLU A 27 -7.71 -10.21 7.81
CA GLU A 27 -8.66 -9.71 6.83
C GLU A 27 -8.18 -8.35 6.28
N SER A 28 -8.43 -8.10 4.99
CA SER A 28 -8.06 -6.83 4.37
C SER A 28 -8.86 -5.67 4.96
N HIS A 29 -8.17 -4.63 5.42
CA HIS A 29 -8.77 -3.35 5.81
C HIS A 29 -8.94 -2.38 4.62
N LEU A 30 -8.62 -2.86 3.41
CA LEU A 30 -8.76 -2.17 2.15
C LEU A 30 -9.77 -2.91 1.27
N ASP A 31 -10.59 -2.16 0.54
CA ASP A 31 -11.53 -2.71 -0.43
C ASP A 31 -11.90 -1.62 -1.46
N VAL A 32 -12.82 -1.93 -2.37
CA VAL A 32 -13.47 -0.99 -3.28
C VAL A 32 -14.94 -0.77 -2.91
N LYS A 33 -15.41 0.48 -2.98
CA LYS A 33 -16.78 0.85 -2.59
C LYS A 33 -17.83 0.32 -3.56
N VAL A 34 -17.54 0.48 -4.86
CA VAL A 34 -18.43 0.12 -5.95
C VAL A 34 -17.67 -0.81 -6.91
N PRO A 35 -18.07 -2.09 -7.00
CA PRO A 35 -17.53 -3.00 -8.00
C PRO A 35 -17.70 -2.46 -9.42
N GLY A 36 -16.77 -2.76 -10.31
CA GLY A 36 -16.81 -2.36 -11.72
C GLY A 36 -16.29 -0.96 -12.03
N ILE A 37 -16.24 -0.02 -11.06
CA ILE A 37 -15.69 1.33 -11.33
C ILE A 37 -14.23 1.26 -11.81
N CYS A 38 -13.42 0.39 -11.21
CA CYS A 38 -12.02 0.25 -11.58
C CYS A 38 -11.87 -0.20 -13.04
N GLU A 39 -12.59 -1.25 -13.44
CA GLU A 39 -12.61 -1.78 -14.82
C GLU A 39 -13.16 -0.75 -15.82
N GLU A 40 -14.31 -0.14 -15.51
CA GLU A 40 -15.02 0.71 -16.47
C GLU A 40 -14.40 2.10 -16.63
N ARG A 41 -13.87 2.67 -15.54
CA ARG A 41 -13.56 4.11 -15.45
C ARG A 41 -12.14 4.43 -15.00
N CYS A 42 -11.40 3.50 -14.40
CA CYS A 42 -10.01 3.77 -14.04
C CYS A 42 -9.12 3.75 -15.28
N ARG A 43 -8.21 4.72 -15.38
CA ARG A 43 -7.29 4.90 -16.52
C ARG A 43 -5.87 5.27 -16.09
N THR A 44 -5.69 5.55 -14.81
CA THR A 44 -4.46 6.12 -14.25
C THR A 44 -3.89 5.26 -13.14
N ASP A 45 -4.70 4.39 -12.51
CA ASP A 45 -4.30 3.55 -11.39
C ASP A 45 -3.54 4.31 -10.30
N ASP A 46 -3.97 5.56 -10.02
CA ASP A 46 -3.27 6.47 -9.10
C ASP A 46 -3.07 5.86 -7.70
N CYS A 47 -3.91 4.90 -7.28
CA CYS A 47 -3.74 4.18 -6.02
C CYS A 47 -2.51 3.26 -5.99
N VAL A 48 -2.12 2.70 -7.14
CA VAL A 48 -0.89 1.93 -7.34
C VAL A 48 0.30 2.88 -7.27
N ASP A 49 0.30 3.94 -8.08
CA ASP A 49 1.42 4.88 -8.21
C ASP A 49 1.80 5.56 -6.89
N VAL A 50 0.82 5.93 -6.07
CA VAL A 50 1.09 6.60 -4.79
C VAL A 50 1.41 5.64 -3.65
N CYS A 51 1.27 4.33 -3.85
CA CYS A 51 1.42 3.37 -2.76
C CYS A 51 2.90 3.19 -2.41
N PRO A 52 3.35 3.62 -1.21
CA PRO A 52 4.76 3.50 -0.83
C PRO A 52 5.19 2.07 -0.50
N ALA A 53 4.24 1.14 -0.43
CA ALA A 53 4.44 -0.23 0.04
C ALA A 53 3.94 -1.28 -0.96
N ASP A 54 3.63 -0.87 -2.20
CA ASP A 54 3.22 -1.79 -3.28
C ASP A 54 2.04 -2.71 -2.90
N VAL A 55 1.09 -2.15 -2.12
CA VAL A 55 -0.12 -2.84 -1.68
C VAL A 55 -1.20 -2.84 -2.74
N TRP A 56 -1.35 -1.73 -3.45
CA TRP A 56 -2.15 -1.67 -4.68
C TRP A 56 -1.22 -2.00 -5.83
N ARG A 57 -1.58 -2.99 -6.63
CA ARG A 57 -0.77 -3.50 -7.75
C ARG A 57 -1.59 -3.56 -9.02
N GLU A 58 -0.95 -3.32 -10.16
CA GLU A 58 -1.58 -3.53 -11.46
C GLU A 58 -2.01 -4.99 -11.61
N GLY A 59 -3.27 -5.21 -12.01
CA GLY A 59 -3.77 -6.52 -12.42
C GLY A 59 -3.52 -6.77 -13.91
N GLU A 60 -3.42 -8.04 -14.31
CA GLU A 60 -3.23 -8.41 -15.72
C GLU A 60 -4.43 -8.01 -16.62
N ASP A 61 -5.61 -7.82 -16.01
CA ASP A 61 -6.85 -7.35 -16.64
C ASP A 61 -6.97 -5.82 -16.67
N GLY A 62 -5.97 -5.09 -16.18
CA GLY A 62 -6.01 -3.64 -16.04
C GLY A 62 -6.85 -3.16 -14.84
N VAL A 63 -7.21 -4.05 -13.92
CA VAL A 63 -7.89 -3.70 -12.67
C VAL A 63 -6.91 -3.86 -11.51
N PRO A 64 -6.64 -2.82 -10.72
CA PRO A 64 -5.75 -2.93 -9.57
C PRO A 64 -6.24 -3.96 -8.54
N HIS A 65 -5.33 -4.78 -8.02
CA HIS A 65 -5.57 -5.73 -6.93
C HIS A 65 -4.86 -5.30 -5.64
N ILE A 66 -5.27 -5.90 -4.52
CA ILE A 66 -4.84 -5.52 -3.17
C ILE A 66 -4.02 -6.67 -2.54
N ALA A 67 -2.82 -6.36 -2.07
CA ALA A 67 -1.97 -7.19 -1.22
C ALA A 67 -1.69 -6.43 0.10
N TYR A 68 -2.64 -6.48 1.04
CA TYR A 68 -2.76 -5.55 2.17
C TYR A 68 -1.69 -5.72 3.27
N GLU A 69 -0.95 -6.83 3.27
CA GLU A 69 -0.05 -7.30 4.34
C GLU A 69 1.19 -6.41 4.55
N ASN A 70 1.38 -5.39 3.70
CA ASN A 70 2.42 -4.37 3.84
C ASN A 70 1.88 -2.95 4.02
N CYS A 71 0.57 -2.79 4.25
CA CYS A 71 -0.02 -1.45 4.34
C CYS A 71 0.56 -0.65 5.50
N LEU A 72 1.08 0.53 5.18
CA LEU A 72 1.67 1.47 6.14
C LEU A 72 0.65 2.42 6.77
N GLU A 73 -0.64 2.18 6.54
CA GLU A 73 -1.76 2.95 7.10
C GLU A 73 -1.73 4.47 6.77
N CYS A 74 -1.06 4.85 5.67
CA CYS A 74 -0.88 6.26 5.28
C CYS A 74 -2.09 6.90 4.59
N SER A 75 -3.09 6.12 4.17
CA SER A 75 -4.29 6.53 3.43
C SER A 75 -4.09 7.18 2.05
N SER A 76 -2.87 7.24 1.51
CA SER A 76 -2.60 7.88 0.21
C SER A 76 -3.48 7.35 -0.93
N CYS A 77 -3.65 6.02 -1.02
CA CYS A 77 -4.50 5.39 -2.04
C CYS A 77 -5.95 5.87 -2.01
N ARG A 78 -6.49 6.15 -0.81
CA ARG A 78 -7.86 6.67 -0.63
C ARG A 78 -8.02 8.05 -1.26
N PHE A 79 -7.03 8.91 -1.08
CA PHE A 79 -7.08 10.29 -1.56
C PHE A 79 -6.66 10.44 -3.01
N ALA A 80 -5.77 9.57 -3.50
CA ALA A 80 -5.31 9.59 -4.88
C ALA A 80 -6.36 9.09 -5.87
N CYS A 81 -7.22 8.15 -5.48
CA CYS A 81 -8.24 7.61 -6.37
C CYS A 81 -9.23 8.70 -6.83
N PRO A 82 -9.25 9.07 -8.14
CA PRO A 82 -10.08 10.17 -8.64
C PRO A 82 -11.57 9.86 -8.58
N HIS A 83 -11.92 8.58 -8.52
CA HIS A 83 -13.28 8.09 -8.40
C HIS A 83 -13.75 7.95 -6.95
N ASN A 84 -12.88 8.25 -5.97
CA ASN A 84 -13.15 8.06 -4.54
C ASN A 84 -13.66 6.63 -4.25
N ASN A 85 -13.14 5.62 -4.95
CA ASN A 85 -13.65 4.25 -4.90
C ASN A 85 -12.91 3.35 -3.90
N VAL A 86 -11.83 3.82 -3.28
CA VAL A 86 -11.09 3.06 -2.27
C VAL A 86 -11.82 3.12 -0.92
N VAL A 87 -12.11 1.95 -0.36
CA VAL A 87 -12.41 1.75 1.06
C VAL A 87 -11.08 1.63 1.78
N TRP A 88 -10.94 2.41 2.85
CA TRP A 88 -9.78 2.36 3.72
C TRP A 88 -10.26 2.56 5.15
N THR A 89 -9.96 1.61 6.02
CA THR A 89 -10.13 1.70 7.47
C THR A 89 -8.82 1.36 8.16
N TYR A 90 -8.70 1.70 9.43
CA TYR A 90 -7.62 1.11 10.23
C TYR A 90 -7.83 -0.40 10.34
N PRO A 91 -6.74 -1.20 10.41
CA PRO A 91 -6.81 -2.61 10.81
C PRO A 91 -7.46 -2.78 12.18
N GLU A 92 -7.83 -4.01 12.53
CA GLU A 92 -8.38 -4.30 13.86
C GLU A 92 -7.40 -3.93 14.98
N ASN A 93 -7.93 -3.55 16.15
CA ASN A 93 -7.13 -3.07 17.27
C ASN A 93 -5.99 -4.05 17.63
N GLY A 94 -4.75 -3.57 17.57
CA GLY A 94 -3.56 -4.35 17.92
C GLY A 94 -2.91 -5.08 16.74
N SER A 95 -3.48 -4.96 15.54
CA SER A 95 -2.88 -5.41 14.27
C SER A 95 -2.40 -4.22 13.42
N GLY A 96 -1.78 -4.50 12.28
CA GLY A 96 -1.28 -3.50 11.35
C GLY A 96 0.17 -3.07 11.62
N VAL A 97 0.50 -1.85 11.18
CA VAL A 97 1.87 -1.33 11.23
C VAL A 97 2.24 -0.80 12.61
N THR A 98 3.47 -1.04 13.06
CA THR A 98 4.00 -0.46 14.30
C THR A 98 5.32 0.28 14.03
N TYR A 99 5.29 1.61 14.20
CA TYR A 99 6.48 2.45 14.11
C TYR A 99 7.22 2.53 15.45
N SER A 100 8.52 2.22 15.44
CA SER A 100 9.35 2.24 16.67
C SER A 100 9.93 3.63 16.99
N TYR A 101 10.11 4.49 15.97
CA TYR A 101 10.82 5.77 16.12
C TYR A 101 10.09 7.00 15.58
N GLY A 102 8.83 6.83 15.12
CA GLY A 102 8.05 7.90 14.48
C GLY A 102 8.45 8.10 13.04
#